data_AF-A0A0F8P406-F1
#
_entry.id   AF-A0A0F8P406-F1
#
_cell.length_a   1.000
_cell.length_b   1.000
_cell.length_c   1.000
_cell.angle_alpha   90.00
_cell.angle_beta   90.00
_cell.angle_gamma   90.00
#
_symmetry.space_group_name_H-M   'P 1'
#
loop_
_entity.id
_entity.type
_entity.pdbx_description
1 polymer ?
#
loop_
_entity_poly.entity_id
_entity_poly.type
_entity_poly.pdbx_seq_one_letter_code
_entity_poly.pdbx_strand_id
1 'polypeptide(L)'
;MLKITPYLGILVLIVSIGGLWYPALGYFMLLIFAAIFLSSPFRGRWFCGNLCPRGSLVDFGVSKISKKRKIPDAFRSLWVRLPIFFLMMGFMGYRVASTIVGLNTFEKIGMIFVMMCLVTTSIAVLLGTFLSPRAWCSFCPMGTAQRLIGGNKYQLKLEKDKCVNCKKCEKVCPMQLKICQTGANPDCIKCGRCVSICPRDALHF
;
A
#
# COMPACT_ATOMS: atom_id res chain seq x y z
N MET A 1 2.00 -20.64 -0.30
CA MET A 1 1.28 -19.83 -1.31
C MET A 1 0.38 -18.83 -0.60
N LEU A 2 0.74 -17.55 -0.53
CA LEU A 2 -0.17 -16.53 0.01
C LEU A 2 -0.81 -15.76 -1.15
N LYS A 3 -2.15 -15.83 -1.16
CA LYS A 3 -3.10 -15.31 -2.15
C LYS A 3 -3.03 -13.79 -2.24
N ILE A 4 -2.07 -13.22 -2.98
CA ILE A 4 -2.31 -11.90 -3.56
C ILE A 4 -3.44 -12.16 -4.56
N THR A 5 -4.66 -11.73 -4.26
CA THR A 5 -5.82 -11.98 -5.11
C THR A 5 -5.62 -11.18 -6.40
N PRO A 6 -5.25 -11.84 -7.52
CA PRO A 6 -4.90 -11.13 -8.75
C PRO A 6 -6.10 -10.33 -9.27
N TYR A 7 -7.31 -10.82 -8.98
CA TYR A 7 -8.58 -10.22 -9.37
C TYR A 7 -8.86 -8.84 -8.76
N LEU A 8 -8.28 -8.51 -7.60
CA LEU A 8 -8.48 -7.18 -7.00
C LEU A 8 -7.82 -6.06 -7.80
N GLY A 9 -6.80 -6.36 -8.63
CA GLY A 9 -6.19 -5.36 -9.51
C GLY A 9 -7.17 -4.86 -10.58
N ILE A 10 -8.01 -5.75 -11.11
CA ILE A 10 -9.02 -5.44 -12.13
C ILE A 10 -10.04 -4.45 -11.57
N LEU A 11 -10.38 -4.55 -10.28
CA LEU A 11 -11.31 -3.64 -9.63
C LEU A 11 -10.84 -2.17 -9.67
N VAL A 12 -9.53 -1.91 -9.52
CA VAL A 12 -9.01 -0.53 -9.67
C VAL A 12 -9.18 -0.02 -11.09
N LEU A 13 -8.90 -0.86 -12.09
CA LEU A 13 -9.05 -0.45 -13.49
C LEU A 13 -10.51 -0.14 -13.80
N ILE A 14 -11.44 -0.97 -13.34
CA ILE A 14 -12.88 -0.74 -13.50
C ILE A 14 -13.30 0.58 -12.83
N VAL A 15 -12.86 0.83 -11.60
CA VAL A 15 -13.21 2.08 -10.89
C VAL A 15 -12.54 3.30 -11.53
N SER A 16 -11.29 3.20 -12.01
CA SER A 16 -10.59 4.32 -12.64
C SER A 16 -11.09 4.64 -14.04
N ILE A 17 -11.44 3.63 -14.86
CA ILE A 17 -11.90 3.82 -16.24
C ILE A 17 -13.42 3.98 -16.27
N GLY A 18 -14.17 3.11 -15.59
CA GLY A 18 -15.62 3.16 -15.50
C GLY A 18 -16.12 4.33 -14.65
N GLY A 19 -15.34 4.78 -13.66
CA GLY A 19 -15.69 5.94 -12.84
C GLY A 19 -15.69 7.27 -13.60
N LEU A 20 -15.05 7.34 -14.77
CA LEU A 20 -15.11 8.51 -15.65
C LEU A 20 -16.51 8.68 -16.28
N TRP A 21 -17.23 7.56 -16.47
CA TRP A 21 -18.57 7.53 -17.04
C TRP A 21 -19.65 7.44 -15.95
N TYR A 22 -19.33 6.79 -14.83
CA TYR A 22 -20.22 6.60 -13.68
C TYR A 22 -19.55 7.09 -12.39
N PRO A 23 -19.68 8.38 -12.03
CA PRO A 23 -19.07 8.96 -10.83
C PRO A 23 -19.47 8.25 -9.53
N ALA A 24 -20.63 7.59 -9.51
CA ALA A 24 -21.13 6.79 -8.39
C ALA A 24 -20.16 5.66 -7.97
N LEU A 25 -19.35 5.12 -8.91
CA LEU A 25 -18.34 4.10 -8.59
C LEU A 25 -17.25 4.61 -7.63
N GLY A 26 -17.05 5.94 -7.56
CA GLY A 26 -16.12 6.55 -6.60
C GLY A 26 -16.50 6.26 -5.14
N TYR A 27 -17.78 6.08 -4.82
CA TYR A 27 -18.23 5.77 -3.46
C TYR A 27 -17.79 4.37 -3.00
N PHE A 28 -17.60 3.43 -3.93
CA PHE A 28 -17.06 2.11 -3.59
C PHE A 28 -15.65 2.21 -2.97
N MET A 29 -14.88 3.24 -3.30
CA MET A 29 -13.57 3.48 -2.70
C MET A 29 -13.65 3.89 -1.23
N LEU A 30 -14.73 4.56 -0.81
CA LEU A 30 -14.93 4.89 0.59
C LEU A 30 -15.11 3.62 1.43
N LEU A 31 -15.78 2.59 0.89
CA LEU A 31 -15.90 1.29 1.55
C LEU A 31 -14.53 0.62 1.72
N ILE A 32 -13.67 0.70 0.69
CA ILE A 32 -12.31 0.15 0.76
C ILE A 32 -11.48 0.92 1.80
N PHE A 33 -11.57 2.25 1.83
CA PHE A 33 -10.87 3.06 2.82
C PHE A 33 -11.38 2.76 4.23
N ALA A 34 -12.69 2.65 4.43
CA ALA A 34 -13.27 2.24 5.71
C ALA A 34 -12.71 0.88 6.14
N ALA A 35 -12.67 -0.12 5.25
CA ALA A 35 -12.10 -1.44 5.55
C ALA A 35 -10.61 -1.38 5.93
N ILE A 36 -9.82 -0.50 5.28
CA ILE A 36 -8.40 -0.26 5.62
C ILE A 36 -8.27 0.30 7.03
N PHE A 37 -9.07 1.32 7.37
CA PHE A 37 -9.04 1.96 8.69
C PHE A 37 -9.54 1.01 9.78
N LEU A 38 -10.61 0.25 9.53
CA LEU A 38 -11.19 -0.69 10.49
C LEU A 38 -10.28 -1.91 10.75
N SER A 39 -9.56 -2.37 9.74
CA SER A 39 -8.63 -3.51 9.87
C SER A 39 -7.27 -3.13 10.47
N SER A 40 -6.90 -1.84 10.44
CA SER A 40 -5.60 -1.35 10.90
C SER A 40 -5.32 -1.58 12.39
N PRO A 41 -6.25 -1.37 13.34
CA PRO A 41 -6.00 -1.60 14.77
C PRO A 41 -5.68 -3.07 15.09
N PHE A 42 -6.24 -4.02 14.33
CA PHE A 42 -6.07 -5.45 14.59
C PHE A 42 -4.84 -6.03 13.90
N ARG A 43 -4.70 -5.81 12.60
CA ARG A 43 -3.64 -6.41 11.77
C ARG A 43 -2.72 -5.40 11.10
N GLY A 44 -2.69 -4.14 11.53
CA GLY A 44 -1.80 -3.10 11.01
C GLY A 44 -1.85 -3.00 9.49
N ARG A 45 -0.69 -2.94 8.82
CA ARG A 45 -0.57 -2.84 7.35
C ARG A 45 -0.85 -4.14 6.58
N TRP A 46 -1.51 -5.14 7.17
CA TRP A 46 -1.81 -6.42 6.50
C TRP A 46 -2.69 -6.24 5.26
N PHE A 47 -3.63 -5.29 5.28
CA PHE A 47 -4.50 -4.99 4.13
C PHE A 47 -3.69 -4.57 2.91
N CYS A 48 -2.67 -3.72 3.10
CA CYS A 48 -1.77 -3.28 2.02
C CYS A 48 -1.07 -4.46 1.32
N GLY A 49 -0.77 -5.53 2.04
CA GLY A 49 -0.07 -6.71 1.50
C GLY A 49 -0.99 -7.74 0.84
N ASN A 50 -2.23 -7.89 1.30
CA ASN A 50 -3.09 -9.00 0.93
C ASN A 50 -4.35 -8.59 0.14
N LEU A 51 -4.95 -7.44 0.45
CA LEU A 51 -6.25 -7.03 -0.10
C LEU A 51 -6.20 -5.73 -0.92
N CYS A 52 -5.10 -4.98 -0.88
CA CYS A 52 -5.03 -3.69 -1.57
C CYS A 52 -5.17 -3.84 -3.10
N PRO A 53 -6.25 -3.31 -3.71
CA PRO A 53 -6.49 -3.43 -5.14
C PRO A 53 -5.36 -2.85 -5.99
N ARG A 54 -4.89 -1.64 -5.62
CA ARG A 54 -3.78 -0.98 -6.32
C ARG A 54 -2.47 -1.73 -6.15
N GLY A 55 -2.23 -2.28 -4.96
CA GLY A 55 -1.05 -3.09 -4.68
C GLY A 55 -1.00 -4.34 -5.58
N SER A 56 -2.14 -5.00 -5.76
CA SER A 56 -2.28 -6.15 -6.66
C SER A 56 -2.02 -5.76 -8.12
N LEU A 57 -2.61 -4.65 -8.58
CA LEU A 57 -2.41 -4.14 -9.95
C LEU A 57 -0.92 -3.93 -10.28
N VAL A 58 -0.18 -3.26 -9.40
CA VAL A 58 1.25 -2.97 -9.65
C VAL A 58 2.12 -4.23 -9.46
N ASP A 59 1.81 -5.10 -8.50
CA ASP A 59 2.55 -6.37 -8.32
C ASP A 59 2.33 -7.37 -9.47
N PHE A 60 1.16 -7.42 -10.12
CA PHE A 60 0.93 -8.33 -11.25
C PHE A 60 1.21 -7.70 -12.61
N GLY A 61 0.73 -6.47 -12.85
CA GLY A 61 0.91 -5.80 -14.13
C GLY A 61 2.33 -5.27 -14.33
N VAL A 62 2.86 -4.57 -13.32
CA VAL A 62 4.12 -3.82 -13.45
C VAL A 62 5.34 -4.64 -13.05
N SER A 63 5.21 -5.69 -12.25
CA SER A 63 6.36 -6.52 -11.85
C SER A 63 7.08 -7.20 -13.02
N LYS A 64 6.39 -7.40 -14.16
CA LYS A 64 6.96 -7.96 -15.40
C LYS A 64 7.85 -6.97 -16.15
N ILE A 65 7.60 -5.67 -15.99
CA ILE A 65 8.34 -4.56 -16.65
C ILE A 65 9.28 -3.83 -15.68
N SER A 66 9.11 -4.01 -14.37
CA SER A 66 9.85 -3.27 -13.35
C SER A 66 11.34 -3.54 -13.39
N LYS A 67 12.14 -2.46 -13.28
CA LYS A 67 13.62 -2.52 -13.17
C LYS A 67 14.10 -3.05 -11.80
N LYS A 68 13.19 -3.32 -10.86
CA LYS A 68 13.46 -3.89 -9.51
C LYS A 68 14.63 -3.21 -8.78
N ARG A 69 14.77 -1.89 -8.96
CA ARG A 69 15.77 -1.04 -8.29
C ARG A 69 15.44 -0.92 -6.80
N LYS A 70 16.42 -0.51 -6.01
CA LYS A 70 16.23 -0.27 -4.56
C LYS A 70 15.33 0.95 -4.34
N ILE A 71 14.42 0.87 -3.38
CA ILE A 71 13.65 2.02 -2.89
C ILE A 71 14.62 2.91 -2.10
N PRO A 72 14.82 4.18 -2.45
CA PRO A 72 15.70 5.05 -1.69
C PRO A 72 15.15 5.26 -0.28
N ASP A 73 16.04 5.23 0.72
CA ASP A 73 15.65 5.29 2.13
C ASP A 73 14.98 6.63 2.49
N ALA A 74 15.21 7.68 1.71
CA ALA A 74 14.49 8.96 1.82
C ALA A 74 12.96 8.79 1.76
N PHE A 75 12.42 7.94 0.87
CA PHE A 75 10.97 7.71 0.77
C PHE A 75 10.38 6.94 1.97
N ARG A 76 11.24 6.27 2.75
CA ARG A 76 10.82 5.57 3.98
C ARG A 76 10.88 6.47 5.21
N SER A 77 11.66 7.56 5.14
CA SER A 77 11.80 8.48 6.26
C SER A 77 10.46 9.11 6.62
N LEU A 78 10.19 9.19 7.93
CA LEU A 78 8.99 9.84 8.45
C LEU A 78 8.91 11.31 7.99
N TRP A 79 10.07 11.95 7.83
CA TRP A 79 10.22 13.34 7.38
C TRP A 79 9.73 13.60 5.96
N VAL A 80 9.84 12.64 5.05
CA VAL A 80 9.29 12.77 3.68
C VAL A 80 7.84 12.30 3.64
N ARG A 81 7.51 11.29 4.44
CA ARG A 81 6.19 10.67 4.46
C ARG A 81 5.10 11.56 5.08
N LEU A 82 5.40 12.26 6.17
CA LEU A 82 4.46 13.16 6.85
C LEU A 82 4.02 14.35 5.98
N PRO A 83 4.92 15.14 5.35
CA PRO A 83 4.48 16.25 4.51
C PRO A 83 3.67 15.75 3.31
N ILE A 84 4.04 14.62 2.68
CA ILE A 84 3.23 14.01 1.60
C ILE A 84 1.86 13.60 2.12
N PHE A 85 1.78 13.03 3.32
CA PHE A 85 0.51 12.66 3.95
C PHE A 85 -0.39 13.89 4.17
N PHE A 86 0.13 14.95 4.80
CA PHE A 86 -0.63 16.18 5.04
C PHE A 86 -0.99 16.91 3.75
N LEU A 87 -0.10 16.94 2.77
CA LEU A 87 -0.36 17.55 1.46
C LEU A 87 -1.45 16.80 0.70
N MET A 88 -1.36 15.47 0.58
CA MET A 88 -2.37 14.70 -0.16
C MET A 88 -3.71 14.65 0.58
N MET A 89 -3.70 14.45 1.90
CA MET A 89 -4.94 14.41 2.69
C MET A 89 -5.58 15.79 2.80
N GLY A 90 -4.76 16.84 2.95
CA GLY A 90 -5.20 18.24 2.96
C GLY A 90 -5.78 18.66 1.62
N PHE A 91 -5.14 18.30 0.50
CA PHE A 91 -5.68 18.56 -0.83
C PHE A 91 -7.01 17.83 -1.06
N MET A 92 -7.12 16.57 -0.65
CA MET A 92 -8.38 15.82 -0.73
C MET A 92 -9.47 16.45 0.13
N GLY A 93 -9.14 16.83 1.38
CA GLY A 93 -10.06 17.51 2.29
C GLY A 93 -10.53 18.85 1.74
N TYR A 94 -9.64 19.64 1.14
CA TYR A 94 -9.96 20.92 0.50
C TYR A 94 -10.89 20.75 -0.71
N ARG A 95 -10.60 19.77 -1.59
CA ARG A 95 -11.44 19.47 -2.76
C ARG A 95 -12.84 18.99 -2.38
N VAL A 96 -12.95 18.20 -1.31
CA VAL A 96 -14.24 17.76 -0.76
C VAL A 96 -14.98 18.93 -0.09
N ALA A 97 -14.32 19.71 0.77
CA ALA A 97 -14.92 20.85 1.47
C ALA A 97 -15.44 21.93 0.51
N SER A 98 -14.65 22.26 -0.52
CA SER A 98 -15.06 23.22 -1.56
C SER A 98 -16.26 22.74 -2.40
N THR A 99 -16.50 21.43 -2.44
CA THR A 99 -17.62 20.84 -3.20
C THR A 99 -18.88 20.69 -2.36
N ILE A 100 -18.76 20.51 -1.04
CA ILE A 100 -19.90 20.38 -0.10
C ILE A 100 -20.75 21.66 -0.04
N VAL A 101 -20.19 22.82 -0.37
CA VAL A 101 -20.90 24.11 -0.38
C VAL A 101 -21.87 24.26 -1.56
N GLY A 102 -21.84 23.38 -2.56
CA GLY A 102 -22.74 23.44 -3.74
C GLY A 102 -23.81 22.34 -3.77
N LEU A 103 -25.06 22.70 -4.03
CA LEU A 103 -26.29 21.85 -4.05
C LEU A 103 -26.30 20.64 -5.02
N ASN A 104 -25.27 20.41 -5.84
CA ASN A 104 -25.13 19.24 -6.74
C ASN A 104 -23.91 18.38 -6.35
N THR A 105 -23.91 17.95 -5.09
CA THR A 105 -22.73 17.49 -4.36
C THR A 105 -22.28 16.06 -4.70
N PHE A 106 -23.22 15.16 -5.04
CA PHE A 106 -22.93 13.72 -5.10
C PHE A 106 -22.06 13.30 -6.30
N GLU A 107 -22.40 13.74 -7.51
CA GLU A 107 -21.62 13.34 -8.70
C GLU A 107 -20.23 13.95 -8.72
N LYS A 108 -20.10 15.21 -8.27
CA LYS A 108 -18.82 15.91 -8.20
C LYS A 108 -17.88 15.27 -7.17
N ILE A 109 -18.40 14.85 -6.02
CA ILE A 109 -17.61 14.11 -5.02
C ILE A 109 -17.12 12.79 -5.60
N GLY A 110 -18.00 12.01 -6.23
CA GLY A 110 -17.63 10.76 -6.89
C GLY A 110 -16.50 10.93 -7.90
N MET A 111 -16.60 11.96 -8.75
CA MET A 111 -15.59 12.30 -9.76
C MET A 111 -14.24 12.69 -9.13
N ILE A 112 -14.23 13.42 -8.01
CA ILE A 112 -12.98 13.75 -7.29
C ILE A 112 -12.28 12.47 -6.82
N PHE A 113 -13.01 11.52 -6.24
CA PHE A 113 -12.43 10.25 -5.80
C PHE A 113 -11.86 9.44 -6.98
N VAL A 114 -12.59 9.35 -8.09
CA VAL A 114 -12.13 8.65 -9.30
C VAL A 114 -10.85 9.30 -9.84
N MET A 115 -10.83 10.63 -10.01
CA MET A 115 -9.68 11.36 -10.52
C MET A 115 -8.45 11.22 -9.62
N MET A 116 -8.63 11.31 -8.30
CA MET A 116 -7.57 11.08 -7.33
C MET A 116 -7.00 9.66 -7.44
N CYS A 117 -7.86 8.67 -7.64
CA CYS A 117 -7.46 7.28 -7.77
C CYS A 117 -6.76 7.01 -9.10
N LEU A 118 -7.22 7.63 -10.19
CA LEU A 118 -6.57 7.57 -11.49
C LEU A 118 -5.16 8.18 -11.39
N VAL A 119 -5.02 9.41 -10.89
CA VAL A 119 -3.73 10.09 -10.75
C VAL A 119 -2.77 9.30 -9.85
N THR A 120 -3.22 8.88 -8.66
CA THR A 120 -2.36 8.11 -7.75
C THR A 120 -2.03 6.72 -8.25
N THR A 121 -2.89 6.09 -9.06
CA THR A 121 -2.60 4.81 -9.72
C THR A 121 -1.59 4.99 -10.83
N SER A 122 -1.70 6.03 -11.65
CA SER A 122 -0.70 6.37 -12.67
C SER A 122 0.67 6.61 -12.05
N ILE A 123 0.75 7.38 -10.95
CA ILE A 123 2.03 7.59 -10.25
C ILE A 123 2.56 6.27 -9.65
N ALA A 124 1.68 5.43 -9.09
CA ALA A 124 2.08 4.14 -8.55
C ALA A 124 2.63 3.19 -9.63
N VAL A 125 2.03 3.20 -10.84
CA VAL A 125 2.51 2.45 -12.00
C VAL A 125 3.87 2.98 -12.46
N LEU A 126 4.03 4.30 -12.63
CA LEU A 126 5.30 4.92 -13.01
C LEU A 126 6.42 4.58 -12.01
N LEU A 127 6.18 4.73 -10.71
CA LEU A 127 7.19 4.37 -9.71
C LEU A 127 7.42 2.86 -9.65
N GLY A 128 6.38 2.06 -9.95
CA GLY A 128 6.47 0.61 -10.09
C GLY A 128 7.44 0.19 -11.20
N THR A 129 7.38 0.86 -12.36
CA THR A 129 8.20 0.55 -13.53
C THR A 129 9.66 0.98 -13.32
N PHE A 130 9.88 2.20 -12.81
CA PHE A 130 11.23 2.76 -12.62
C PHE A 130 11.97 2.21 -11.39
N LEU A 131 11.26 2.03 -10.26
CA LEU A 131 11.86 1.61 -8.98
C LEU A 131 11.49 0.16 -8.66
N SER A 132 10.39 -0.02 -7.93
CA SER A 132 9.91 -1.33 -7.50
C SER A 132 8.39 -1.31 -7.40
N PRO A 133 7.72 -2.45 -7.58
CA PRO A 133 6.25 -2.51 -7.58
C PRO A 133 5.58 -1.97 -6.30
N ARG A 134 6.30 -1.94 -5.18
CA ARG A 134 5.81 -1.42 -3.88
C ARG A 134 6.44 -0.09 -3.46
N ALA A 135 7.15 0.60 -4.36
CA ALA A 135 7.73 1.91 -4.07
C ALA A 135 6.66 2.92 -3.60
N TRP A 136 5.50 2.97 -4.26
CA TRP A 136 4.39 3.83 -3.84
C TRP A 136 3.86 3.50 -2.43
N CYS A 137 3.84 2.22 -2.03
CA CYS A 137 3.38 1.81 -0.70
C CYS A 137 4.27 2.35 0.43
N SER A 138 5.50 2.79 0.12
CA SER A 138 6.42 3.36 1.12
C SER A 138 6.00 4.76 1.61
N PHE A 139 5.32 5.56 0.80
CA PHE A 139 4.87 6.91 1.20
C PHE A 139 3.37 7.14 0.98
N CYS A 140 2.62 6.11 0.55
CA CYS A 140 1.18 6.19 0.36
C CYS A 140 0.47 6.69 1.64
N PRO A 141 -0.43 7.69 1.55
CA PRO A 141 -1.07 8.28 2.72
C PRO A 141 -1.85 7.26 3.56
N MET A 142 -2.56 6.35 2.91
CA MET A 142 -3.28 5.26 3.60
C MET A 142 -2.32 4.29 4.31
N GLY A 143 -1.20 3.95 3.66
CA GLY A 143 -0.17 3.13 4.29
C GLY A 143 0.45 3.83 5.50
N THR A 144 0.66 5.15 5.42
CA THR A 144 1.17 5.97 6.53
C THR A 144 0.20 5.97 7.70
N ALA A 145 -1.09 6.20 7.44
CA ALA A 145 -2.13 6.13 8.47
C ALA A 145 -2.15 4.76 9.16
N GLN A 146 -2.11 3.66 8.40
CA GLN A 146 -2.08 2.32 9.00
C GLN A 146 -0.82 2.04 9.81
N ARG A 147 0.32 2.62 9.43
CA ARG A 147 1.55 2.52 10.23
C ARG A 147 1.40 3.24 11.56
N LEU A 148 0.79 4.43 11.57
CA LEU A 148 0.57 5.21 12.78
C LEU A 148 -0.43 4.52 13.72
N ILE A 149 -1.52 3.98 13.19
CA ILE A 149 -2.59 3.35 13.97
C ILE A 149 -2.18 1.95 14.46
N GLY A 150 -1.52 1.14 13.63
CA GLY A 150 -1.34 -0.29 13.87
C GLY A 150 0.04 -0.85 13.54
N GLY A 151 1.08 -0.01 13.44
CA GLY A 151 2.43 -0.42 13.07
C GLY A 151 3.08 -1.43 14.03
N ASN A 152 2.66 -1.42 15.30
CA ASN A 152 3.20 -2.31 16.34
C ASN A 152 2.39 -3.60 16.56
N LYS A 153 1.29 -3.79 15.84
CA LYS A 153 0.45 -4.99 15.98
C LYS A 153 0.95 -6.10 15.06
N TYR A 154 0.82 -7.36 15.44
CA TYR A 154 1.11 -8.55 14.62
C TYR A 154 2.45 -8.45 13.85
N GLN A 155 3.52 -8.14 14.57
CA GLN A 155 4.85 -7.92 14.02
C GLN A 155 5.54 -9.24 13.71
N LEU A 156 6.38 -9.22 12.67
CA LEU A 156 7.25 -10.35 12.35
C LEU A 156 8.28 -10.53 13.46
N LYS A 157 8.35 -11.72 14.03
CA LYS A 157 9.36 -12.12 15.01
C LYS A 157 10.46 -12.91 14.31
N LEU A 158 11.70 -12.65 14.73
CA LEU A 158 12.91 -13.32 14.24
C LEU A 158 13.58 -14.02 15.42
N GLU A 159 13.66 -15.34 15.34
CA GLU A 159 14.46 -16.15 16.25
C GLU A 159 15.92 -16.09 15.79
N LYS A 160 16.73 -15.30 16.50
CA LYS A 160 18.15 -15.10 16.15
C LYS A 160 18.94 -16.41 16.19
N ASP A 161 18.60 -17.30 17.12
CA ASP A 161 19.29 -18.58 17.32
C ASP A 161 19.15 -19.53 16.13
N LYS A 162 18.01 -19.47 15.43
CA LYS A 162 17.76 -20.27 14.21
C LYS A 162 18.23 -19.56 12.93
N CYS A 163 18.52 -18.26 13.00
CA CYS A 163 18.83 -17.45 11.84
C CYS A 163 20.29 -17.59 11.41
N VAL A 164 20.52 -18.22 10.25
CA VAL A 164 21.85 -18.35 9.64
C VAL A 164 22.27 -17.15 8.76
N ASN A 165 21.59 -16.00 8.90
CA ASN A 165 21.85 -14.76 8.16
C ASN A 165 22.00 -14.93 6.61
N CYS A 166 21.24 -15.85 6.00
CA CYS A 166 21.32 -16.14 4.57
C CYS A 166 20.76 -15.03 3.64
N LYS A 167 20.12 -13.99 4.21
CA LYS A 167 19.52 -12.83 3.53
C LYS A 167 18.47 -13.14 2.45
N LYS A 168 17.99 -14.39 2.33
CA LYS A 168 16.92 -14.78 1.39
C LYS A 168 15.60 -14.03 1.68
N CYS A 169 15.29 -13.82 2.97
CA CYS A 169 14.11 -13.07 3.41
C CYS A 169 14.13 -11.61 2.93
N GLU A 170 15.29 -10.94 2.92
CA GLU A 170 15.43 -9.56 2.46
C GLU A 170 15.29 -9.44 0.94
N LYS A 171 15.81 -10.42 0.19
CA LYS A 171 15.69 -10.48 -1.28
C LYS A 171 14.25 -10.63 -1.76
N VAL A 172 13.44 -11.44 -1.06
CA VAL A 172 12.03 -11.66 -1.43
C VAL A 172 11.10 -10.57 -0.88
N CYS A 173 11.58 -9.73 0.05
CA CYS A 173 10.76 -8.71 0.68
C CYS A 173 10.39 -7.62 -0.34
N PRO A 174 9.11 -7.45 -0.68
CA PRO A 174 8.70 -6.45 -1.67
C PRO A 174 8.91 -5.02 -1.18
N MET A 175 8.90 -4.82 0.14
CA MET A 175 9.21 -3.57 0.80
C MET A 175 10.71 -3.37 1.01
N GLN A 176 11.55 -4.33 0.61
CA GLN A 176 13.03 -4.32 0.72
C GLN A 176 13.54 -3.96 2.13
N LEU A 177 12.89 -4.52 3.16
CA LEU A 177 13.22 -4.27 4.57
C LEU A 177 14.42 -5.14 5.02
N LYS A 178 15.24 -4.61 5.92
CA LYS A 178 16.36 -5.32 6.56
C LYS A 178 15.87 -6.21 7.70
N ILE A 179 15.28 -7.36 7.35
CA ILE A 179 14.61 -8.26 8.30
C ILE A 179 15.60 -8.85 9.30
N CYS A 180 16.80 -9.22 8.87
CA CYS A 180 17.79 -9.88 9.73
C CYS A 180 18.33 -8.97 10.84
N GLN A 181 18.28 -7.65 10.65
CA GLN A 181 18.83 -6.66 11.58
C GLN A 181 17.77 -6.16 12.58
N THR A 182 16.60 -5.79 12.07
CA THR A 182 15.58 -5.09 12.88
C THR A 182 14.48 -6.03 13.36
N GLY A 183 14.24 -7.15 12.67
CA GLY A 183 13.14 -8.09 12.96
C GLY A 183 11.76 -7.43 12.78
N ALA A 184 11.33 -6.72 13.81
CA ALA A 184 10.11 -5.93 13.82
C ALA A 184 10.30 -4.60 13.08
N ASN A 185 9.51 -4.37 12.04
CA ASN A 185 9.48 -3.09 11.35
C ASN A 185 8.02 -2.67 11.09
N PRO A 186 7.60 -1.46 11.50
CA PRO A 186 6.23 -0.98 11.30
C PRO A 186 5.89 -0.77 9.82
N ASP A 187 6.88 -0.75 8.92
CA ASP A 187 6.65 -0.73 7.47
C ASP A 187 6.32 -2.09 6.86
N CYS A 188 6.38 -3.18 7.63
CA CYS A 188 6.04 -4.52 7.18
C CYS A 188 4.55 -4.63 6.79
N ILE A 189 4.28 -5.01 5.55
CA ILE A 189 2.93 -5.26 5.01
C ILE A 189 2.41 -6.67 5.32
N LYS A 190 3.16 -7.47 6.08
CA LYS A 190 2.74 -8.80 6.59
C LYS A 190 2.25 -9.74 5.48
N CYS A 191 3.00 -9.79 4.39
CA CYS A 191 2.68 -10.62 3.21
C CYS A 191 3.16 -12.07 3.31
N GLY A 192 3.91 -12.44 4.36
CA GLY A 192 4.37 -13.81 4.60
C GLY A 192 5.45 -14.37 3.67
N ARG A 193 5.88 -13.66 2.63
CA ARG A 193 6.90 -14.13 1.68
C ARG A 193 8.23 -14.53 2.36
N CYS A 194 8.63 -13.78 3.38
CA CYS A 194 9.87 -14.04 4.13
C CYS A 194 9.81 -15.31 4.98
N VAL A 195 8.64 -15.61 5.57
CA VAL A 195 8.39 -16.85 6.33
C VAL A 195 8.45 -18.04 5.38
N SER A 196 7.76 -17.98 4.25
CA SER A 196 7.67 -19.11 3.30
C SER A 196 8.99 -19.52 2.62
N ILE A 197 9.98 -18.62 2.58
CA ILE A 197 11.28 -18.90 1.94
C ILE A 197 12.39 -19.21 2.95
N CYS A 198 12.09 -19.11 4.25
CA CYS A 198 13.09 -19.32 5.28
C CYS A 198 13.46 -20.81 5.35
N PRO A 199 14.74 -21.20 5.15
CA PRO A 199 15.13 -22.61 5.18
C PRO A 199 15.22 -23.21 6.60
N ARG A 200 15.09 -22.38 7.65
CA ARG A 200 15.27 -22.75 9.06
C ARG A 200 14.06 -22.38 9.91
N ASP A 201 12.95 -21.95 9.29
CA ASP A 201 11.73 -21.50 9.96
C ASP A 201 11.98 -20.51 11.12
N ALA A 202 12.99 -19.65 10.97
CA ALA A 202 13.41 -18.68 11.98
C ALA A 202 12.47 -17.45 12.06
N LEU A 203 11.44 -17.39 11.22
CA LEU A 203 10.56 -16.24 11.05
C LEU A 203 9.10 -16.66 11.24
N HIS A 204 8.38 -15.96 12.10
CA HIS A 204 6.95 -16.20 12.37
C HIS A 204 6.21 -14.89 12.69
N PHE A 205 4.86 -14.89 12.60
CA PHE A 205 4.00 -13.73 12.91
C PHE A 205 3.24 -13.93 14.22
#